data_AF-A0A7J3PL91-F1
#
_entry.id   AF-A0A7J3PL91-F1
#
_cell.length_a   1.000
_cell.length_b   1.000
_cell.length_c   1.000
_cell.angle_alpha   90.00
_cell.angle_beta   90.00
_cell.angle_gamma   90.00
#
_symmetry.space_group_name_H-M   'P 1'
#
loop_
_entity.id
_entity.type
_entity.pdbx_description
1 polymer ?
#
loop_
_entity_poly.entity_id
_entity_poly.type
_entity_poly.pdbx_seq_one_letter_code
_entity_poly.pdbx_strand_id
1 'polypeptide(L)'
;MNIDRSQWSEYGSRLIDFLEKNNFYEKCFVNKALYVNGYINLFIDYARLFINIAESIINGSFYCIKEYGRGQYVVVEHTSANPVHPLHIGSGRNSVIGDTYARLLEYLGFKVNKRFYVNDMGRQVATLVYGYSKLIKHGVKPDPLFKIDHWYGIV
;
A
#
# COMPACT_ATOMS: atom_id res chain seq x y z
N MET A 1 -2.21 -32.07 22.11
CA MET A 1 -1.20 -32.49 23.10
C MET A 1 -0.80 -31.25 23.89
N ASN A 2 -1.06 -31.20 25.21
CA ASN A 2 -0.55 -30.14 26.07
C ASN A 2 0.79 -30.62 26.64
N ILE A 3 1.89 -30.01 26.19
CA ILE A 3 3.23 -30.28 26.72
C ILE A 3 3.41 -29.44 27.98
N ASP A 4 3.80 -30.08 29.08
CA ASP A 4 4.04 -29.38 30.35
C ASP A 4 5.22 -28.40 30.23
N ARG A 5 5.11 -27.25 30.89
CA ARG A 5 6.11 -26.17 30.82
C ARG A 5 7.49 -26.59 31.31
N SER A 6 7.54 -27.55 32.25
CA SER A 6 8.81 -28.12 32.73
C SER A 6 9.63 -28.74 31.60
N GLN A 7 8.99 -29.22 30.53
CA GLN A 7 9.64 -29.90 29.42
C GLN A 7 10.07 -28.95 28.29
N TRP A 8 9.62 -27.70 28.29
CA TRP A 8 9.84 -26.78 27.16
C TRP A 8 11.32 -26.52 26.86
N SER A 9 12.18 -26.55 27.88
CA SER A 9 13.62 -26.40 27.66
C SER A 9 14.19 -27.55 26.82
N GLU A 10 13.76 -28.78 27.09
CA GLU A 10 14.22 -29.95 26.34
C GLU A 10 13.74 -29.87 24.88
N TYR A 11 12.47 -29.56 24.67
CA TYR A 11 11.92 -29.39 23.32
C TYR A 11 12.56 -28.21 22.57
N GLY A 12 12.85 -27.11 23.26
CA GLY A 12 13.58 -25.97 22.72
C GLY A 12 14.97 -26.37 22.22
N SER A 13 15.74 -27.10 23.03
CA SER A 13 17.05 -27.63 22.63
C SER A 13 16.93 -28.59 21.45
N ARG A 14 15.97 -29.52 21.47
CA ARG A 14 15.74 -30.46 20.35
C ARG A 14 15.39 -29.75 19.04
N LEU A 15 14.62 -28.66 19.11
CA LEU A 15 14.29 -27.84 17.94
C LEU A 15 15.54 -27.11 17.41
N ILE A 16 16.38 -26.56 18.30
CA ILE A 16 17.64 -25.92 17.92
C ILE A 16 18.55 -26.93 17.20
N ASP A 17 18.72 -28.13 17.77
CA ASP A 17 19.50 -29.22 17.15
C ASP A 17 18.92 -29.63 15.79
N PHE A 18 17.59 -29.66 15.68
CA PHE A 18 16.91 -29.97 14.43
C PHE A 18 17.20 -28.90 13.36
N LEU A 19 17.16 -27.61 13.71
CA LEU A 19 17.47 -26.52 12.78
C LEU A 19 18.92 -26.62 12.28
N GLU A 20 19.87 -26.87 13.18
CA GLU A 20 21.28 -27.02 12.83
C GLU A 20 21.51 -28.21 11.89
N LYS A 21 20.97 -29.39 12.22
CA LYS A 21 21.10 -30.61 11.40
C LYS A 21 20.49 -30.46 10.00
N ASN A 22 19.48 -29.61 9.83
CA ASN A 22 18.82 -29.38 8.53
C ASN A 22 19.43 -28.22 7.73
N ASN A 23 20.64 -27.77 8.12
CA ASN A 23 21.38 -26.70 7.47
C ASN A 23 20.61 -25.35 7.46
N PHE A 24 19.76 -25.12 8.46
CA PHE A 24 18.97 -23.89 8.56
C PHE A 24 19.87 -22.67 8.74
N TYR A 25 20.95 -22.80 9.52
CA TYR A 25 21.84 -21.68 9.82
C TYR A 25 22.52 -21.14 8.58
N GLU A 26 22.92 -22.04 7.68
CA GLU A 26 23.50 -21.67 6.41
C GLU A 26 22.46 -21.03 5.48
N LYS A 27 21.31 -21.69 5.31
CA LYS A 27 20.25 -21.25 4.40
C LYS A 27 19.63 -19.91 4.78
N CYS A 28 19.56 -19.59 6.07
CA CYS A 28 18.82 -18.45 6.59
C CYS A 28 19.72 -17.38 7.22
N PHE A 29 21.02 -17.40 6.97
CA PHE A 29 21.96 -16.41 7.48
C PHE A 29 21.96 -16.30 9.03
N VAL A 30 21.84 -17.43 9.74
CA VAL A 30 21.82 -17.45 11.22
C VAL A 30 23.18 -17.92 11.74
N ASN A 31 23.71 -17.25 12.75
CA ASN A 31 24.96 -17.62 13.44
C ASN A 31 24.68 -18.59 14.61
N LYS A 32 23.61 -18.33 15.38
CA LYS A 32 23.18 -19.20 16.48
C LYS A 32 21.70 -19.06 16.78
N ALA A 33 21.13 -20.06 17.45
CA ALA A 33 19.82 -20.01 18.07
C ALA A 33 19.92 -20.28 19.58
N LEU A 34 19.11 -19.61 20.39
CA LEU A 34 19.06 -19.81 21.85
C LEU A 34 17.63 -19.99 22.33
N TYR A 35 17.42 -21.00 23.17
CA TYR A 35 16.16 -21.15 23.90
C TYR A 35 16.18 -20.27 25.15
N VAL A 36 15.15 -19.44 25.32
CA VAL A 36 14.98 -18.60 26.52
C VAL A 36 13.48 -18.59 26.87
N ASN A 37 13.13 -19.19 28.01
CA ASN A 37 11.78 -19.10 28.62
C ASN A 37 10.60 -19.30 27.65
N GLY A 38 10.69 -20.29 26.75
CA GLY A 38 9.64 -20.62 25.79
C GLY A 38 9.84 -20.05 24.39
N TYR A 39 10.86 -19.23 24.17
CA TYR A 39 11.18 -18.65 22.87
C TYR A 39 12.47 -19.25 22.31
N ILE A 40 12.51 -19.42 20.99
CA ILE A 40 13.75 -19.69 20.24
C ILE A 40 14.17 -18.37 19.58
N ASN A 41 15.25 -17.78 20.09
CA ASN A 41 15.81 -16.53 19.59
C ASN A 41 16.88 -16.84 18.56
N LEU A 42 16.74 -16.32 17.34
CA LEU A 42 17.71 -16.47 16.26
C LEU A 42 18.60 -15.23 16.17
N PHE A 43 19.90 -15.45 15.96
CA PHE A 43 20.88 -14.39 15.82
C PHE A 43 21.42 -14.39 14.40
N ILE A 44 21.09 -13.34 13.64
CA ILE A 44 21.47 -13.21 12.24
C ILE A 44 22.98 -12.91 12.12
N ASP A 45 23.62 -13.57 11.16
CA ASP A 45 24.93 -13.22 10.63
C ASP A 45 24.76 -12.07 9.63
N TYR A 46 24.85 -10.84 10.15
CA TYR A 46 24.70 -9.63 9.36
C TYR A 46 25.80 -9.46 8.31
N ALA A 47 27.01 -9.97 8.54
CA ALA A 47 28.11 -9.82 7.59
C ALA A 47 27.83 -10.63 6.33
N ARG A 48 27.46 -11.90 6.50
CA ARG A 48 27.10 -12.78 5.38
C ARG A 48 25.82 -12.30 4.68
N LEU A 49 24.80 -11.91 5.45
CA LEU A 49 23.58 -11.35 4.88
C LEU A 49 23.86 -10.10 4.04
N PHE A 50 24.70 -9.19 4.54
CA PHE A 50 25.07 -7.97 3.83
C PHE A 50 25.82 -8.27 2.54
N ILE A 51 26.78 -9.19 2.54
CA ILE A 51 27.51 -9.60 1.33
C ILE A 51 26.52 -10.12 0.28
N ASN A 52 25.60 -11.02 0.68
CA ASN A 52 24.61 -11.58 -0.24
C ASN A 52 23.65 -10.51 -0.81
N ILE A 53 23.23 -9.56 0.04
CA ILE A 53 22.42 -8.40 -0.38
C ILE A 53 23.20 -7.53 -1.37
N ALA A 54 24.45 -7.19 -1.06
CA ALA A 54 25.30 -6.34 -1.89
C ALA A 54 25.58 -7.00 -3.25
N GLU A 55 25.92 -8.30 -3.27
CA GLU A 55 26.09 -9.08 -4.49
C GLU A 55 24.82 -9.07 -5.35
N SER A 56 23.65 -9.26 -4.73
CA SER A 56 22.38 -9.21 -5.44
C SER A 56 22.12 -7.82 -6.04
N ILE A 57 22.48 -6.75 -5.33
CA ILE A 57 22.30 -5.37 -5.81
C ILE A 57 23.21 -5.12 -7.02
N ILE A 58 24.48 -5.50 -6.91
CA ILE A 58 25.49 -5.33 -7.98
C ILE A 58 25.08 -6.13 -9.23
N ASN A 59 24.58 -7.35 -9.05
CA ASN A 59 24.16 -8.22 -10.14
C ASN A 59 22.77 -7.87 -10.70
N GLY A 60 22.09 -6.86 -10.14
CA GLY A 60 20.75 -6.45 -10.57
C GLY A 60 19.64 -7.46 -10.28
N SER A 61 19.93 -8.49 -9.47
CA SER A 61 18.96 -9.52 -9.06
C SER A 61 18.27 -9.19 -7.73
N PHE A 62 18.70 -8.12 -7.05
CA PHE A 62 18.12 -7.69 -5.78
C PHE A 62 16.67 -7.25 -5.96
N TYR A 63 15.76 -7.95 -5.27
CA TYR A 63 14.37 -7.59 -5.10
C TYR A 63 13.61 -7.31 -6.41
N CYS A 64 13.39 -8.36 -7.19
CA CYS A 64 12.27 -8.39 -8.12
C CYS A 64 11.04 -9.02 -7.44
N ILE A 65 10.35 -8.28 -6.56
CA ILE A 65 9.11 -8.76 -5.92
C ILE A 65 7.90 -8.76 -6.87
N LYS A 66 8.13 -8.51 -8.17
CA LYS A 66 7.12 -8.52 -9.23
C LYS A 66 6.41 -9.86 -9.38
N GLU A 67 7.00 -10.94 -8.86
CA GLU A 67 6.35 -12.26 -8.89
C GLU A 67 5.14 -12.35 -7.97
N TYR A 68 5.00 -11.48 -6.96
CA TYR A 68 3.88 -11.57 -6.01
C TYR A 68 2.53 -11.39 -6.70
N GLY A 69 2.40 -10.36 -7.53
CA GLY A 69 1.17 -10.05 -8.25
C GLY A 69 0.88 -11.00 -9.40
N ARG A 70 1.87 -11.76 -9.89
CA ARG A 70 1.73 -12.73 -11.01
C ARG A 70 0.98 -12.19 -12.22
N GLY A 71 1.08 -10.88 -12.49
CA GLY A 71 0.36 -10.21 -13.58
C GLY A 71 -1.17 -10.16 -13.43
N GLN A 72 -1.70 -10.41 -12.23
CA GLN A 72 -3.13 -10.29 -11.94
C GLN A 72 -3.61 -8.86 -12.15
N TYR A 73 -4.82 -8.72 -12.69
CA TYR A 73 -5.45 -7.42 -12.90
C TYR A 73 -6.17 -6.97 -11.63
N VAL A 74 -5.95 -5.72 -11.24
CA VAL A 74 -6.61 -5.11 -10.08
C VAL A 74 -7.08 -3.70 -10.43
N VAL A 75 -8.23 -3.32 -9.91
CA VAL A 75 -8.76 -1.96 -10.04
C VAL A 75 -8.51 -1.23 -8.74
N VAL A 76 -7.92 -0.03 -8.84
CA VAL A 76 -7.77 0.88 -7.71
C VAL A 76 -8.57 2.13 -8.02
N GLU A 77 -9.72 2.27 -7.37
CA GLU A 77 -10.51 3.49 -7.43
C GLU A 77 -10.11 4.42 -6.29
N HIS A 78 -9.85 5.69 -6.61
CA HIS A 78 -9.55 6.70 -5.60
C HIS A 78 -9.99 8.10 -6.05
N THR A 79 -9.92 9.04 -5.10
CA THR A 79 -10.38 10.43 -5.24
C THR A 79 -11.89 10.56 -5.39
N SER A 80 -12.48 10.03 -6.47
CA SER A 80 -13.91 9.97 -6.78
C SER A 80 -14.74 11.13 -6.22
N ALA A 81 -14.22 12.34 -6.41
CA ALA A 81 -14.83 13.55 -5.88
C ALA A 81 -16.01 13.95 -6.76
N ASN A 82 -17.10 14.42 -6.14
CA ASN A 82 -18.25 14.90 -6.88
C ASN A 82 -17.87 16.15 -7.71
N PRO A 83 -18.36 16.29 -8.95
CA PRO A 83 -17.97 17.36 -9.86
C PRO A 83 -18.71 18.67 -9.57
N VAL A 84 -18.74 19.09 -8.30
CA VAL A 84 -19.55 20.22 -7.84
C VAL A 84 -18.72 21.38 -7.30
N HIS A 85 -17.44 21.14 -7.00
CA HIS A 85 -16.51 22.15 -6.54
C HIS A 85 -15.07 21.78 -6.96
N PRO A 86 -14.13 22.74 -6.92
CA PRO A 86 -12.72 22.48 -7.14
C PRO A 86 -12.17 21.45 -6.15
N LEU A 87 -11.18 20.67 -6.58
CA LEU A 87 -10.48 19.76 -5.66
C LEU A 87 -9.72 20.58 -4.61
N HIS A 88 -9.85 20.20 -3.34
CA HIS A 88 -9.16 20.82 -2.21
C HIS A 88 -8.22 19.81 -1.52
N ILE A 89 -7.47 20.26 -0.52
CA ILE A 89 -6.49 19.43 0.21
C ILE A 89 -7.09 18.13 0.77
N GLY A 90 -8.37 18.16 1.15
CA GLY A 90 -9.09 16.97 1.61
C GLY A 90 -9.26 15.92 0.52
N SER A 91 -9.60 16.34 -0.71
CA SER A 91 -9.63 15.45 -1.88
C SER A 91 -8.21 14.98 -2.25
N GLY A 92 -7.22 15.87 -2.11
CA GLY A 92 -5.80 15.58 -2.36
C GLY A 92 -5.27 14.42 -1.51
N ARG A 93 -5.68 14.31 -0.24
CA ARG A 93 -5.31 13.17 0.62
C ARG A 93 -5.72 11.83 -0.01
N ASN A 94 -6.96 11.71 -0.49
CA ASN A 94 -7.45 10.48 -1.10
C ASN A 94 -6.67 10.17 -2.39
N SER A 95 -6.41 11.18 -3.21
CA SER A 95 -5.59 11.04 -4.42
C SER A 95 -4.19 10.50 -4.14
N VAL A 96 -3.51 11.05 -3.13
CA VAL A 96 -2.14 10.63 -2.78
C VAL A 96 -2.11 9.19 -2.24
N ILE A 97 -3.05 8.84 -1.35
CA ILE A 97 -3.14 7.49 -0.79
C ILE A 97 -3.43 6.47 -1.90
N GLY A 98 -4.42 6.75 -2.75
CA GLY A 98 -4.82 5.87 -3.84
C GLY A 98 -3.71 5.66 -4.87
N ASP A 99 -3.05 6.72 -5.32
CA ASP A 99 -1.96 6.60 -6.28
C ASP A 99 -0.74 5.89 -5.68
N THR A 100 -0.42 6.16 -4.41
CA THR A 100 0.68 5.45 -3.70
C THR A 100 0.39 3.95 -3.61
N TYR A 101 -0.84 3.58 -3.26
CA TYR A 101 -1.26 2.19 -3.20
C TYR A 101 -1.22 1.51 -4.59
N ALA A 102 -1.67 2.20 -5.63
CA ALA A 102 -1.61 1.70 -6.99
C ALA A 102 -0.16 1.47 -7.46
N ARG A 103 0.75 2.41 -7.18
CA ARG A 103 2.20 2.28 -7.45
C ARG A 103 2.82 1.11 -6.70
N LEU A 104 2.43 0.87 -5.45
CA LEU A 104 2.90 -0.29 -4.69
C LEU A 104 2.46 -1.60 -5.34
N LEU A 105 1.21 -1.68 -5.80
CA LEU A 105 0.70 -2.86 -6.50
C LEU A 105 1.39 -3.07 -7.86
N GLU A 106 1.65 -2.00 -8.62
CA GLU A 106 2.46 -2.07 -9.85
C GLU A 106 3.87 -2.61 -9.56
N TYR A 107 4.50 -2.14 -8.48
CA TYR A 107 5.82 -2.61 -8.04
C TYR A 107 5.81 -4.09 -7.61
N LEU A 108 4.72 -4.55 -7.00
CA LEU A 108 4.47 -5.96 -6.67
C LEU A 108 4.11 -6.82 -7.89
N GLY A 109 4.01 -6.24 -9.10
CA GLY A 109 3.77 -6.95 -10.35
C GLY A 109 2.30 -7.20 -10.70
N PHE A 110 1.38 -6.45 -10.10
CA PHE A 110 -0.01 -6.41 -10.55
C PHE A 110 -0.17 -5.52 -11.79
N LYS A 111 -1.17 -5.84 -12.63
CA LYS A 111 -1.62 -4.97 -13.72
C LYS A 111 -2.72 -4.05 -13.18
N VAL A 112 -2.31 -2.87 -12.73
CA VAL A 112 -3.21 -1.95 -12.03
C VAL A 112 -3.98 -1.07 -13.02
N ASN A 113 -5.28 -0.97 -12.81
CA ASN A 113 -6.15 -0.05 -13.52
C ASN A 113 -6.70 0.99 -12.54
N LYS A 114 -6.12 2.20 -12.59
CA LYS A 114 -6.53 3.31 -11.73
C LYS A 114 -7.83 3.91 -12.25
N ARG A 115 -8.81 4.14 -11.37
CA ARG A 115 -10.13 4.66 -11.71
C ARG A 115 -10.48 5.88 -10.86
N PHE A 116 -11.20 6.80 -11.49
CA PHE A 116 -11.85 7.93 -10.87
C PHE A 116 -13.33 7.81 -11.21
N TYR A 117 -14.19 7.58 -10.21
CA TYR A 117 -15.63 7.54 -10.44
C TYR A 117 -16.19 8.97 -10.40
N VAL A 118 -16.89 9.36 -11.46
CA VAL A 118 -17.56 10.66 -11.55
C VAL A 118 -19.05 10.44 -11.28
N ASN A 119 -19.55 10.99 -10.17
CA ASN A 119 -20.97 10.96 -9.85
C ASN A 119 -21.66 12.26 -10.30
N ASP A 120 -22.12 12.31 -11.53
CA ASP A 120 -22.81 13.45 -12.13
C ASP A 120 -24.33 13.45 -11.92
N MET A 121 -24.91 12.35 -11.42
CA MET A 121 -26.35 12.20 -11.18
C MET A 121 -26.77 12.43 -9.71
N GLY A 122 -25.85 12.86 -8.85
CA GLY A 122 -26.12 13.07 -7.43
C GLY A 122 -26.91 14.34 -7.12
N ARG A 123 -27.55 14.37 -5.94
CA ARG A 123 -28.30 15.55 -5.46
C ARG A 123 -27.46 16.83 -5.44
N GLN A 124 -26.18 16.75 -5.10
CA GLN A 124 -25.29 17.92 -5.10
C GLN A 124 -25.16 18.53 -6.50
N VAL A 125 -25.03 17.71 -7.54
CA VAL A 125 -24.96 18.17 -8.92
C VAL A 125 -26.30 18.77 -9.35
N ALA A 126 -27.42 18.11 -9.00
CA ALA A 126 -28.75 18.65 -9.27
C ALA A 126 -28.96 20.04 -8.62
N THR A 127 -28.53 20.21 -7.37
CA THR A 127 -28.59 21.50 -6.67
C THR A 127 -27.73 22.55 -7.36
N LEU A 128 -26.49 22.20 -7.75
CA LEU A 128 -25.60 23.12 -8.44
C LEU A 128 -26.19 23.59 -9.78
N VAL A 129 -26.69 22.65 -10.60
CA VAL A 129 -27.32 22.96 -11.89
C VAL A 129 -28.57 23.82 -11.71
N TYR A 130 -29.38 23.53 -10.68
CA TYR A 130 -30.56 24.34 -10.35
C TYR A 130 -30.17 25.75 -9.93
N GLY A 131 -29.20 25.92 -9.02
CA GLY A 131 -28.69 27.23 -8.60
C GLY A 131 -28.14 28.03 -9.78
N TYR A 132 -27.32 27.40 -10.62
CA TYR A 132 -26.82 27.98 -11.86
C TYR A 132 -27.95 28.49 -12.76
N SER A 133 -29.00 27.68 -12.97
CA SER A 133 -30.15 28.06 -13.79
C SER A 133 -30.87 29.31 -13.28
N LYS A 134 -30.94 29.50 -11.96
CA LYS A 134 -31.55 30.68 -11.35
C LYS A 134 -30.68 31.92 -11.51
N LEU A 135 -29.38 31.80 -11.28
CA LEU A 135 -28.44 32.92 -11.43
C LEU A 135 -28.46 33.49 -12.86
N ILE A 136 -28.39 32.60 -13.85
CA ILE A 136 -28.45 32.99 -15.26
C ILE A 136 -29.79 33.65 -15.61
N LYS A 137 -30.92 33.13 -15.09
CA LYS A 137 -32.25 33.74 -15.28
C LYS A 137 -32.32 35.17 -14.73
N HIS A 138 -31.57 35.47 -13.66
CA HIS A 138 -31.48 36.80 -13.06
C HIS A 138 -30.33 37.66 -13.62
N GLY A 139 -29.67 37.22 -14.71
CA GLY A 139 -28.62 37.99 -15.38
C GLY A 139 -27.24 37.92 -14.69
N VAL A 140 -27.08 37.12 -13.64
CA VAL A 140 -25.79 36.89 -12.98
C VAL A 140 -25.00 35.89 -13.82
N LYS A 141 -23.83 36.31 -14.31
CA LYS A 141 -22.95 35.50 -15.16
C LYS A 141 -21.61 35.25 -14.46
N PRO A 142 -20.93 34.13 -14.76
CA PRO A 142 -19.56 33.92 -14.33
C PRO A 142 -18.66 35.03 -14.85
N ASP A 143 -17.76 35.52 -14.00
CA ASP A 143 -16.70 36.43 -14.43
C ASP A 143 -15.77 35.67 -15.39
N PRO A 144 -15.51 36.19 -16.61
CA PRO A 144 -14.61 35.56 -17.58
C PRO A 144 -13.18 35.33 -17.07
N LEU A 145 -12.76 36.09 -16.05
CA LEU A 145 -11.44 35.97 -15.43
C LEU A 145 -11.39 34.88 -14.35
N PHE A 146 -12.54 34.37 -13.91
CA PHE A 146 -12.63 33.31 -12.91
C PHE A 146 -12.73 31.94 -13.58
N LYS A 147 -12.05 30.94 -13.01
CA LYS A 147 -12.30 29.56 -13.44
C LYS A 147 -13.72 29.16 -13.09
N ILE A 148 -14.39 28.50 -14.02
CA ILE A 148 -15.81 28.17 -13.91
C ILE A 148 -16.11 27.26 -12.70
N ASP A 149 -15.21 26.34 -12.36
CA ASP A 149 -15.33 25.45 -11.21
C ASP A 149 -15.22 26.20 -9.88
N HIS A 150 -14.34 27.21 -9.78
CA HIS A 150 -14.29 28.08 -8.60
C HIS A 150 -15.57 28.90 -8.46
N TRP A 151 -16.14 29.38 -9.57
CA TRP A 151 -17.40 30.11 -9.55
C TRP A 151 -18.56 29.22 -9.12
N TYR A 152 -18.61 27.96 -9.60
CA TYR A 152 -19.59 26.97 -9.12
C TYR A 152 -19.45 26.64 -7.64
N GLY A 153 -18.22 26.60 -7.10
CA GLY A 153 -18.00 26.33 -5.67
C GLY A 153 -18.36 27.47 -4.72
N ILE A 154 -18.64 28.68 -5.25
CA ILE A 154 -19.10 29.85 -4.46
C ILE A 154 -20.63 29.85 -4.30
N VAL A 155 -21.35 29.17 -5.20
CA VAL A 155 -22.82 29.13 -5.29
C VAL A 155 -23.36 27.92 -4.52
#